data_AF-A0A5C7W1B4-F1
#
_entry.id   AF-A0A5C7W1B4-F1
#
_cell.length_a   1.000
_cell.length_b   1.000
_cell.length_c   1.000
_cell.angle_alpha   90.00
_cell.angle_beta   90.00
_cell.angle_gamma   90.00
#
_symmetry.space_group_name_H-M   'P 1'
#
loop_
_entity.id
_entity.type
_entity.pdbx_description
1 polymer ?
#
loop_
_entity_poly.entity_id
_entity_poly.type
_entity_poly.pdbx_seq_one_letter_code
_entity_poly.pdbx_strand_id
1 'polypeptide(L)' 'VFYLPPYAPESNPDEYLNHDFKTSLRLEPSSPDDAHLLNKAMRIMNRIASLPELIRAYFRHPHAAYAA' A
#
# COMPACT_ATOMS: atom_id res chain seq x y z
N VAL A 1 -20.03 -6.35 4.00
CA VAL A 1 -18.88 -6.66 4.88
C VAL A 1 -18.39 -8.04 4.50
N PHE A 2 -17.19 -8.18 3.93
CA PHE A 2 -16.59 -9.47 3.58
C PHE A 2 -15.77 -9.99 4.76
N TYR A 3 -15.95 -11.27 5.11
CA TYR A 3 -15.22 -11.93 6.20
C TYR A 3 -13.88 -12.44 5.68
N LEU A 4 -12.78 -11.86 6.15
CA LEU A 4 -11.43 -12.37 5.95
C LEU A 4 -11.12 -13.33 7.10
N PRO A 5 -10.84 -14.63 6.85
CA PRO A 5 -10.34 -15.51 7.89
C PRO A 5 -8.98 -14.99 8.39
N PRO A 6 -8.68 -15.11 9.70
CA PRO A 6 -7.40 -14.67 10.24
C PRO A 6 -6.25 -15.46 9.59
N TYR A 7 -5.16 -14.76 9.26
CA TYR A 7 -3.92 -15.27 8.63
C TYR A 7 -3.94 -15.56 7.12
N ALA A 8 -4.64 -14.75 6.31
CA ALA A 8 -4.49 -14.76 4.85
C ALA A 8 -3.88 -13.44 4.31
N PRO A 9 -2.60 -13.11 4.61
CA PRO A 9 -1.96 -11.88 4.15
C PRO A 9 -1.93 -11.78 2.60
N GLU A 10 -1.77 -12.93 1.93
CA GLU A 10 -1.84 -13.09 0.47
C GLU A 10 -3.17 -12.58 -0.14
N SER A 11 -4.23 -12.55 0.67
CA SER A 11 -5.59 -12.20 0.22
C SER A 11 -5.93 -10.73 0.45
N ASN A 12 -5.18 -10.00 1.28
CA ASN A 12 -5.50 -8.59 1.51
C ASN A 12 -4.88 -7.69 0.42
N PRO A 13 -5.67 -7.01 -0.45
CA PRO A 13 -5.14 -6.04 -1.41
C PRO A 13 -4.31 -4.93 -0.75
N ASP A 14 -4.58 -4.61 0.52
CA ASP A 14 -3.82 -3.62 1.28
C ASP A 14 -2.36 -4.05 1.50
N GLU A 15 -2.03 -5.34 1.47
CA GLU A 15 -0.63 -5.80 1.60
C GLU A 15 0.20 -5.40 0.37
N TYR A 16 -0.38 -5.33 -0.83
CA TYR A 16 0.32 -4.83 -2.02
C TYR A 16 0.58 -3.32 -1.93
N LEU A 17 -0.42 -2.56 -1.50
CA LEU A 17 -0.26 -1.13 -1.23
C LEU A 17 0.80 -0.89 -0.14
N ASN A 18 0.75 -1.66 0.95
CA ASN A 18 1.70 -1.56 2.05
C ASN A 18 3.12 -1.93 1.61
N HIS A 19 3.26 -2.94 0.75
CA HIS A 19 4.55 -3.32 0.18
C HIS A 19 5.16 -2.17 -0.63
N ASP A 20 4.38 -1.58 -1.54
CA ASP A 20 4.84 -0.47 -2.39
C ASP A 20 5.15 0.79 -1.58
N PHE A 21 4.29 1.10 -0.61
CA PHE A 21 4.49 2.21 0.31
C PHE A 21 5.77 2.03 1.13
N LYS A 22 5.95 0.88 1.82
CA LYS A 22 7.11 0.59 2.65
C LYS A 22 8.41 0.52 1.83
N THR A 23 8.34 -0.01 0.61
CA THR A 23 9.49 -0.03 -0.31
C THR A 23 9.87 1.37 -0.75
N SER A 24 8.90 2.20 -1.15
CA SER A 24 9.15 3.60 -1.50
C SER A 24 9.73 4.38 -0.32
N LEU A 25 9.21 4.17 0.89
CA LEU A 25 9.68 4.83 2.10
C LEU A 25 11.10 4.42 2.48
N ARG A 26 11.47 3.14 2.30
CA ARG A 26 12.83 2.63 2.55
C ARG A 26 13.88 3.21 1.59
N LEU A 27 13.47 3.58 0.38
CA LEU A 27 14.36 4.19 -0.63
C LEU A 27 14.60 5.68 -0.39
N GLU A 28 13.77 6.34 0.41
CA GLU A 28 13.97 7.73 0.79
C GLU A 28 15.07 7.86 1.86
N PRO A 29 15.80 8.98 1.90
CA PRO A 29 16.75 9.25 2.97
C PRO A 29 16.07 9.22 4.35
N SER A 30 16.84 8.93 5.41
CA SER A 30 16.35 9.01 6.79
C SER A 30 15.72 10.37 7.10
N SER A 31 14.63 10.35 7.87
CA SER A 31 13.98 11.58 8.34
C SER A 31 14.57 12.01 9.68
N PRO A 32 14.78 13.33 9.91
CA PRO A 32 15.33 13.83 11.17
C PRO A 32 14.32 13.82 12.33
N ASP A 33 13.02 13.85 12.02
CA ASP A 33 11.93 13.81 13.00
C ASP A 33 10.67 13.17 12.40
N ASP A 34 9.68 12.97 13.28
CA ASP A 34 8.39 12.35 12.95
C ASP A 34 7.57 13.19 11.94
N ALA A 35 7.69 14.52 11.96
CA ALA A 35 6.96 15.39 11.05
C ALA A 35 7.48 15.25 9.60
N HIS A 36 8.79 15.16 9.43
CA HIS A 36 9.41 14.89 8.13
C HIS A 36 9.11 13.48 7.64
N LEU A 37 9.06 12.49 8.54
CA LEU A 37 8.63 11.13 8.21
C LEU A 37 7.18 11.10 7.74
N LEU A 38 6.27 11.78 8.47
CA LEU A 38 4.86 11.88 8.10
C LEU A 38 4.68 12.57 6.75
N ASN A 39 5.37 13.69 6.50
CA ASN A 39 5.30 14.39 5.23
C ASN A 39 5.77 13.53 4.05
N LYS A 40 6.85 12.76 4.22
CA LYS A 40 7.31 11.79 3.20
C LYS A 40 6.27 10.70 2.97
N ALA A 41 5.73 10.13 4.06
CA ALA A 41 4.70 9.10 3.99
C ALA A 41 3.46 9.60 3.21
N MET A 42 2.97 10.80 3.54
CA MET A 42 1.83 11.41 2.86
C MET A 42 2.12 11.67 1.38
N ARG A 43 3.32 12.17 1.03
CA ARG A 43 3.72 12.39 -0.36
C ARG A 43 3.72 11.09 -1.17
N ILE A 44 4.24 10.01 -0.61
CA ILE A 44 4.26 8.69 -1.25
C ILE A 44 2.84 8.17 -1.44
N MET A 45 2.00 8.21 -0.39
CA MET A 45 0.61 7.77 -0.45
C MET A 45 -0.20 8.57 -1.48
N ASN A 46 -0.04 9.89 -1.53
CA ASN A 46 -0.69 10.74 -2.54
C ASN A 46 -0.24 10.41 -3.95
N ARG A 47 1.05 10.09 -4.15
CA ARG A 47 1.56 9.64 -5.45
C ARG A 47 0.93 8.32 -5.86
N ILE A 48 0.86 7.33 -4.97
CA ILE A 48 0.21 6.04 -5.27
C ILE A 48 -1.28 6.25 -5.59
N ALA A 49 -1.98 7.09 -4.81
CA ALA A 49 -3.38 7.44 -5.04
C ALA A 49 -3.63 8.07 -6.43
N SER A 50 -2.63 8.79 -6.97
CA SER A 50 -2.71 9.41 -8.31
C SER A 50 -2.52 8.43 -9.48
N LEU A 51 -2.20 7.15 -9.21
CA LEU A 51 -1.96 6.11 -10.20
C LEU A 51 -3.11 5.08 -10.22
N PRO A 52 -4.25 5.39 -10.87
CA PRO A 52 -5.42 4.51 -10.85
C PRO A 52 -5.14 3.11 -11.42
N GLU A 53 -4.25 3.00 -12.41
CA GLU A 53 -3.88 1.69 -12.98
C GLU A 53 -3.09 0.81 -12.01
N LEU A 54 -2.25 1.41 -11.16
CA LEU A 54 -1.53 0.71 -10.10
C LEU A 54 -2.51 0.21 -9.03
N ILE A 55 -3.44 1.07 -8.63
CA ILE A 55 -4.49 0.71 -7.66
C ILE A 55 -5.32 -0.47 -8.20
N ARG A 56 -5.77 -0.40 -9.45
CA ARG A 56 -6.50 -1.51 -10.10
C ARG A 56 -5.67 -2.80 -10.14
N ALA A 57 -4.35 -2.70 -10.29
CA ALA A 57 -3.47 -3.87 -10.34
C ALA A 57 -3.43 -4.63 -9.00
N TYR A 58 -3.54 -3.94 -7.86
CA TYR A 58 -3.61 -4.59 -6.54
C TYR A 58 -4.82 -5.54 -6.41
N PHE A 59 -5.95 -5.20 -7.05
CA PHE A 59 -7.16 -6.02 -7.05
C PHE A 59 -7.16 -7.13 -8.11
N ARG A 60 -6.20 -7.13 -9.04
CA ARG A 60 -6.06 -8.18 -10.08
C ARG A 60 -5.31 -9.42 -9.59
N HIS A 61 -4.74 -9.40 -8.38
CA HIS A 61 -4.09 -10.59 -7.84
C HIS A 61 -5.12 -11.70 -7.59
N PRO A 62 -4.88 -12.97 -7.98
CA PRO A 62 -5.86 -14.06 -7.85
C PRO A 62 -6.43 -14.22 -6.44
N HIS A 63 -5.63 -13.88 -5.42
CA HIS A 63 -6.03 -13.93 -4.01
C HIS A 63 -6.75 -12.67 -3.51
N ALA A 64 -6.69 -11.55 -4.25
CA ALA A 64 -7.37 -10.30 -3.93
C ALA A 64 -8.62 -10.04 -4.78
N ALA A 65 -8.94 -10.93 -5.73
CA ALA A 65 -10.06 -10.80 -6.66
C ALA A 65 -11.45 -10.73 -5.99
N TYR A 66 -11.58 -11.19 -4.74
CA TYR A 66 -12.83 -11.07 -3.97
C TYR A 66 -13.12 -9.63 -3.50
N ALA A 67 -12.12 -8.74 -3.54
CA ALA A 67 -12.19 -7.36 -3.07
C ALA A 67 -12.22 -6.32 -4.20
N ALA A 68 -12.27 -6.77 -5.46
CA ALA A 68 -12.30 -5.95 -6.66
C ALA A 68 -13.67 -5.33 -6.95
#